data_AF-A0A182IZ49-F1
#
_entry.id   AF-A0A182IZ49-F1
#
_cell.length_a   1.000
_cell.length_b   1.000
_cell.length_c   1.000
_cell.angle_alpha   90.00
_cell.angle_beta   90.00
_cell.angle_gamma   90.00
#
_symmetry.space_group_name_H-M   'P 1'
#
loop_
_entity.id
_entity.type
_entity.pdbx_description
1 polymer ?
#
loop_
_entity_poly.entity_id
_entity_poly.type
_entity_poly.pdbx_seq_one_letter_code
_entity_poly.pdbx_strand_id
1 'polypeptide(L)'
;MAAKVVLSFLLVGTFGVAMGQREPAIEVMNALRELQPRYREIQDFVINRLTEARLNSSQVIYTFHSEIIDSKDKFVRSAIAEEQGVLTILDRQLESVDRTCLGFVRSTVDMNINLVGVSYTNCITRVDDSLAGIVAEFYRTIQQDESQYTGGGLFDVFRGENIFHAPSTLVEKLNKRLEELGQNPTYIASELFDLITEFEEELHTVKDVYDGCLGSGTQLLLATLDLARTQIVQVCQGQLEAVETPTTEA
;
A
#
# COMPACT_ATOMS: atom_id res chain seq x y z
N MET A 1 23.52 -52.29 90.45
CA MET A 1 22.39 -51.34 90.43
C MET A 1 22.94 -49.91 90.47
N ALA A 2 22.29 -49.00 89.72
CA ALA A 2 22.55 -47.55 89.57
C ALA A 2 23.87 -47.17 88.84
N ALA A 3 23.90 -46.92 87.53
CA ALA A 3 23.34 -45.80 86.74
C ALA A 3 24.07 -44.45 86.96
N LYS A 4 24.75 -43.97 85.90
CA LYS A 4 24.53 -42.63 85.31
C LYS A 4 25.35 -42.43 84.03
N VAL A 5 24.62 -42.46 82.92
CA VAL A 5 25.03 -42.02 81.58
C VAL A 5 25.17 -40.50 81.59
N VAL A 6 26.34 -39.99 81.19
CA VAL A 6 26.52 -38.57 80.87
C VAL A 6 26.20 -38.40 79.39
N LEU A 7 25.20 -37.57 79.15
CA LEU A 7 24.55 -37.26 77.90
C LEU A 7 25.45 -36.34 77.05
N SER A 8 25.84 -36.81 75.88
CA SER A 8 26.48 -36.02 74.82
C SER A 8 25.51 -34.97 74.31
N PHE A 9 25.80 -33.69 74.58
CA PHE A 9 25.12 -32.55 73.96
C PHE A 9 25.82 -32.16 72.66
N LEU A 10 25.03 -31.61 71.75
CA LEU A 10 25.40 -30.80 70.57
C LEU A 10 25.88 -31.55 69.32
N LEU A 11 24.93 -31.87 68.44
CA LEU A 11 25.02 -31.64 66.98
C LEU A 11 23.71 -32.05 66.29
N VAL A 12 22.60 -31.39 66.62
CA VAL A 12 21.38 -31.44 65.80
C VAL A 12 20.84 -30.02 65.72
N GLY A 13 20.92 -29.41 64.54
CA GLY A 13 20.22 -28.15 64.29
C GLY A 13 20.85 -27.22 63.26
N THR A 14 21.10 -27.66 62.03
CA THR A 14 21.27 -26.72 60.88
C THR A 14 20.77 -27.24 59.52
N PHE A 15 20.22 -28.45 59.40
CA PHE A 15 19.78 -28.98 58.08
C PHE A 15 18.35 -28.61 57.66
N GLY A 16 17.66 -27.72 58.39
CA GLY A 16 16.26 -27.37 58.12
C GLY A 16 16.01 -26.12 57.28
N VAL A 17 17.01 -25.27 57.02
CA VAL A 17 16.76 -23.89 56.50
C VAL A 17 16.88 -23.77 54.98
N ALA A 18 17.46 -24.76 54.31
CA ALA A 18 17.72 -24.67 52.86
C ALA A 18 16.49 -24.99 51.98
N MET A 19 15.50 -25.73 52.49
CA MET A 19 14.33 -26.13 51.69
C MET A 19 13.26 -25.03 51.59
N GLY A 20 13.10 -24.17 52.61
CA GLY A 20 12.18 -23.01 52.55
C GLY A 20 12.70 -21.79 51.77
N GLN A 21 13.98 -21.79 51.37
CA GLN A 21 14.58 -20.68 50.60
C GLN A 21 14.38 -20.79 49.08
N ARG A 22 13.85 -21.91 48.57
CA ARG A 22 13.61 -22.10 47.13
C ARG A 22 12.16 -21.91 46.70
N GLU A 23 11.23 -21.78 47.64
CA GLU A 23 9.83 -21.45 47.38
C GLU A 23 9.64 -20.19 46.52
N PRO A 24 10.36 -19.08 46.75
CA PRO A 24 10.22 -17.86 45.94
C PRO A 24 10.64 -18.04 44.47
N ALA A 25 11.55 -18.98 44.16
CA ALA A 25 11.91 -19.31 42.79
C ALA A 25 10.78 -20.07 42.06
N ILE A 26 9.93 -20.80 42.80
CA ILE A 26 8.73 -21.46 42.25
C ILE A 26 7.69 -20.40 41.86
N GLU A 27 7.60 -19.32 42.63
CA GLU A 27 6.70 -18.20 42.34
C GLU A 27 7.07 -17.50 41.02
N VAL A 28 8.37 -17.31 40.74
CA VAL A 28 8.85 -16.82 39.44
C VAL A 28 8.39 -17.73 38.29
N MET A 29 8.44 -19.05 38.48
CA MET A 29 7.99 -20.00 37.46
C MET A 29 6.47 -20.00 37.26
N ASN A 30 5.70 -19.76 38.33
CA ASN A 30 4.25 -19.61 38.24
C ASN A 30 3.87 -18.34 37.49
N ALA A 31 4.51 -17.20 37.82
CA ALA A 31 4.33 -15.94 37.10
C ALA A 31 4.70 -16.08 35.61
N LEU A 32 5.78 -16.79 35.29
CA LEU A 32 6.17 -17.06 33.90
C LEU A 32 5.15 -17.95 33.16
N ARG A 33 4.59 -18.96 33.83
CA ARG A 33 3.53 -19.83 33.26
C ARG A 33 2.23 -19.09 33.01
N GLU A 34 1.93 -18.07 33.80
CA GLU A 34 0.78 -17.19 33.60
C GLU A 34 1.02 -16.17 32.48
N LEU A 35 2.24 -15.66 32.37
CA LEU A 35 2.63 -14.69 31.35
C LEU A 35 2.72 -15.29 29.93
N GLN A 36 3.18 -16.53 29.81
CA GLN A 36 3.38 -17.21 28.52
C GLN A 36 2.13 -17.22 27.61
N PRO A 37 0.93 -17.65 28.05
CA PRO A 37 -0.26 -17.64 27.19
C PRO A 37 -0.67 -16.22 26.78
N ARG A 38 -0.52 -15.23 27.67
CA ARG A 38 -0.83 -13.81 27.35
C ARG A 38 0.10 -13.23 26.30
N TYR A 39 1.38 -13.53 26.41
CA TYR A 39 2.37 -13.12 25.42
C TYR A 39 2.04 -13.70 24.04
N ARG A 40 1.65 -14.98 23.98
CA ARG A 40 1.19 -15.62 22.73
C ARG A 40 -0.08 -14.97 22.17
N GLU A 41 -1.09 -14.71 23.00
CA GLU A 41 -2.35 -14.06 22.56
C GLU A 41 -2.08 -12.72 21.85
N ILE A 42 -1.15 -11.93 22.38
CA ILE A 42 -0.78 -10.63 21.81
C ILE A 42 0.04 -10.80 20.53
N GLN A 43 0.99 -11.74 20.50
CA GLN A 43 1.71 -12.07 19.26
C GLN A 43 0.75 -12.49 18.15
N ASP A 44 -0.17 -13.41 18.45
CA ASP A 44 -1.18 -13.87 17.49
C ASP A 44 -2.08 -12.70 17.03
N PHE A 45 -2.46 -11.78 17.93
CA PHE A 45 -3.21 -10.57 17.57
C PHE A 45 -2.43 -9.66 16.61
N VAL A 46 -1.18 -9.33 16.94
CA VAL A 46 -0.32 -8.46 16.12
C VAL A 46 -0.11 -9.05 14.73
N ILE A 47 0.24 -10.34 14.64
CA ILE A 47 0.45 -11.05 13.37
C ILE A 47 -0.81 -11.01 12.51
N ASN A 48 -1.98 -11.29 13.11
CA ASN A 48 -3.24 -11.28 12.38
C ASN A 48 -3.56 -9.88 11.83
N ARG A 49 -3.32 -8.82 12.62
CA ARG A 49 -3.55 -7.43 12.20
C ARG A 49 -2.59 -6.97 11.10
N LEU A 50 -1.31 -7.30 11.21
CA LEU A 50 -0.33 -7.02 10.15
C LEU A 50 -0.65 -7.79 8.87
N THR A 51 -1.12 -9.03 8.99
CA THR A 51 -1.56 -9.82 7.83
C THR A 51 -2.79 -9.22 7.17
N GLU A 52 -3.79 -8.80 7.95
CA GLU A 52 -4.97 -8.09 7.47
C GLU A 52 -4.58 -6.79 6.74
N ALA A 53 -3.67 -6.00 7.31
CA ALA A 53 -3.17 -4.78 6.68
C ALA A 53 -2.50 -5.04 5.33
N ARG A 54 -1.66 -6.10 5.23
CA ARG A 54 -1.01 -6.52 3.97
C ARG A 54 -2.01 -6.98 2.91
N LEU A 55 -3.07 -7.69 3.33
CA LEU A 55 -4.12 -8.11 2.40
C LEU A 55 -4.93 -6.91 1.90
N ASN A 56 -5.30 -6.00 2.79
CA ASN A 56 -6.03 -4.78 2.45
C ASN A 56 -5.21 -3.89 1.51
N SER A 57 -3.91 -3.70 1.77
CA SER A 57 -3.04 -2.91 0.89
C SER A 57 -2.90 -3.52 -0.49
N SER A 58 -2.86 -4.86 -0.60
CA SER A 58 -2.88 -5.54 -1.89
C SER A 58 -4.16 -5.25 -2.68
N GLN A 59 -5.31 -5.16 -2.00
CA GLN A 59 -6.58 -4.80 -2.63
C GLN A 59 -6.62 -3.34 -3.07
N VAL A 60 -6.04 -2.43 -2.29
CA VAL A 60 -5.89 -1.01 -2.66
C VAL A 60 -5.04 -0.88 -3.93
N ILE A 61 -3.87 -1.55 -3.98
CA ILE A 61 -3.00 -1.55 -5.18
C ILE A 61 -3.73 -2.11 -6.41
N TYR A 62 -4.49 -3.20 -6.24
CA TYR A 62 -5.28 -3.77 -7.34
C TYR A 62 -6.30 -2.76 -7.87
N THR A 63 -7.05 -2.12 -6.97
CA THR A 63 -8.07 -1.12 -7.32
C THR A 63 -7.43 0.07 -8.05
N PHE A 64 -6.31 0.56 -7.54
CA PHE A 64 -5.52 1.60 -8.20
C PHE A 64 -5.12 1.23 -9.63
N HIS A 65 -4.58 0.02 -9.85
CA HIS A 65 -4.24 -0.43 -11.20
C HIS A 65 -5.46 -0.45 -12.13
N SER A 66 -6.61 -0.95 -11.67
CA SER A 66 -7.85 -0.94 -12.44
C SER A 66 -8.26 0.47 -12.84
N GLU A 67 -8.21 1.43 -11.91
CA GLU A 67 -8.56 2.83 -12.19
C GLU A 67 -7.62 3.50 -13.20
N ILE A 68 -6.31 3.21 -13.13
CA ILE A 68 -5.31 3.71 -14.09
C ILE A 68 -5.58 3.14 -15.50
N ILE A 69 -5.91 1.86 -15.60
CA ILE A 69 -6.25 1.19 -16.86
C ILE A 69 -7.53 1.77 -17.45
N ASP A 70 -8.58 1.90 -16.64
CA ASP A 70 -9.88 2.41 -17.07
C ASP A 70 -9.78 3.87 -17.55
N SER A 71 -9.02 4.70 -16.84
CA SER A 71 -8.74 6.07 -17.27
C SER A 71 -8.05 6.08 -18.63
N LYS A 72 -6.97 5.30 -18.79
CA LYS A 72 -6.24 5.21 -20.08
C LYS A 72 -7.15 4.77 -21.22
N ASP A 73 -7.94 3.72 -21.01
CA ASP A 73 -8.86 3.18 -22.02
C ASP A 73 -9.85 4.26 -22.49
N LYS A 74 -10.44 5.02 -21.56
CA LYS A 74 -11.33 6.13 -21.88
C LYS A 74 -10.65 7.18 -22.77
N PHE A 75 -9.44 7.62 -22.41
CA PHE A 75 -8.70 8.63 -23.18
C PHE A 75 -8.26 8.14 -24.56
N VAL A 76 -7.83 6.87 -24.66
CA VAL A 76 -7.47 6.24 -25.94
C VAL A 76 -8.69 6.11 -26.84
N ARG A 77 -9.82 5.63 -26.34
CA ARG A 77 -11.07 5.55 -27.11
C ARG A 77 -11.53 6.93 -27.59
N SER A 78 -11.42 7.95 -26.75
CA SER A 78 -11.76 9.32 -27.12
C SER A 78 -10.86 9.83 -28.26
N ALA A 79 -9.55 9.58 -28.18
CA ALA A 79 -8.61 9.99 -29.23
C ALA A 79 -8.94 9.31 -30.58
N ILE A 80 -9.21 8.01 -30.56
CA ILE A 80 -9.61 7.24 -31.76
C ILE A 80 -10.91 7.79 -32.35
N ALA A 81 -11.91 8.09 -31.51
CA ALA A 81 -13.18 8.64 -31.99
C ALA A 81 -13.00 9.99 -32.69
N GLU A 82 -12.17 10.87 -32.13
CA GLU A 82 -11.88 12.18 -32.70
C GLU A 82 -11.09 12.09 -34.01
N GLU A 83 -10.08 11.20 -34.06
CA GLU A 83 -9.35 10.89 -35.28
C GLU A 83 -10.30 10.41 -36.38
N GLN A 84 -11.14 9.40 -36.07
CA GLN A 84 -12.08 8.84 -37.02
C GLN A 84 -13.05 9.90 -37.54
N GLY A 85 -13.44 10.87 -36.71
CA GLY A 85 -14.24 12.02 -37.11
C GLY A 85 -13.56 12.82 -38.23
N VAL A 86 -12.29 13.17 -38.07
CA VAL A 86 -11.53 13.91 -39.09
C VAL A 86 -11.28 13.07 -40.34
N LEU A 87 -10.92 11.79 -40.19
CA LEU A 87 -10.70 10.88 -41.33
C LEU A 87 -11.97 10.73 -42.17
N THR A 88 -13.13 10.63 -41.52
CA THR A 88 -14.43 10.57 -42.21
C THR A 88 -14.70 11.82 -43.05
N ILE A 89 -14.34 13.01 -42.54
CA ILE A 89 -14.43 14.26 -43.31
C ILE A 89 -13.50 14.21 -44.53
N LEU A 90 -12.25 13.78 -44.35
CA LEU A 90 -11.26 13.66 -45.43
C LEU A 90 -11.71 12.68 -46.53
N ASP A 91 -12.32 11.56 -46.16
CA ASP A 91 -12.79 10.53 -47.10
C ASP A 91 -14.00 10.98 -47.92
N ARG A 92 -14.86 11.84 -47.35
CA ARG A 92 -16.10 12.32 -47.97
C ARG A 92 -15.93 13.56 -48.86
N GLN A 93 -14.70 14.03 -49.06
CA GLN A 93 -14.45 15.20 -49.93
C GLN A 93 -14.78 14.90 -51.40
N LEU A 94 -15.36 15.91 -52.08
CA LEU A 94 -15.65 15.89 -53.51
C LEU A 94 -14.36 15.66 -54.33
N GLU A 95 -14.49 15.08 -55.52
CA GLU A 95 -13.36 14.85 -56.42
C GLU A 95 -12.67 16.14 -56.90
N SER A 96 -13.38 17.27 -56.86
CA SER A 96 -12.82 18.58 -57.21
C SER A 96 -11.81 19.12 -56.18
N VAL A 97 -11.73 18.52 -54.99
CA VAL A 97 -10.83 18.93 -53.92
C VAL A 97 -9.44 18.31 -54.15
N ASP A 98 -8.38 19.10 -53.92
CA ASP A 98 -7.00 18.66 -54.10
C ASP A 98 -6.64 17.48 -53.17
N ARG A 99 -6.50 16.29 -53.77
CA ARG A 99 -6.16 15.05 -53.07
C ARG A 99 -4.76 15.05 -52.47
N THR A 100 -3.82 15.79 -53.05
CA THR A 100 -2.47 15.96 -52.49
C THR A 100 -2.53 16.79 -51.21
N CYS A 101 -3.28 17.89 -51.21
CA CYS A 101 -3.52 18.68 -50.00
C CYS A 101 -4.17 17.84 -48.88
N LEU A 102 -5.24 17.10 -49.20
CA LEU A 102 -5.89 16.20 -48.23
C LEU A 102 -4.95 15.11 -47.71
N GLY A 103 -4.00 14.64 -48.53
CA GLY A 103 -2.96 13.71 -48.13
C GLY A 103 -2.03 14.29 -47.06
N PHE A 104 -1.63 15.55 -47.19
CA PHE A 104 -0.83 16.24 -46.16
C PHE A 104 -1.59 16.40 -44.85
N VAL A 105 -2.88 16.76 -44.90
CA VAL A 105 -3.72 16.85 -43.71
C VAL A 105 -3.86 15.49 -43.03
N ARG A 106 -4.13 14.42 -43.80
CA ARG A 106 -4.21 13.06 -43.26
C ARG A 106 -2.92 12.64 -42.57
N SER A 107 -1.76 12.88 -43.20
CA SER A 107 -0.47 12.57 -42.60
C SER A 107 -0.22 13.37 -41.31
N THR A 108 -0.66 14.63 -41.28
CA THR A 108 -0.55 15.48 -40.08
C THR A 108 -1.40 14.95 -38.93
N VAL A 109 -2.64 14.52 -39.21
CA VAL A 109 -3.52 13.89 -38.22
C VAL A 109 -2.87 12.63 -37.63
N ASP A 110 -2.38 11.72 -38.49
CA ASP A 110 -1.70 10.48 -38.07
C ASP A 110 -0.46 10.77 -37.20
N MET A 111 0.37 11.73 -37.59
CA MET A 111 1.53 12.14 -36.79
C MET A 111 1.12 12.66 -35.39
N ASN A 112 0.06 13.45 -35.30
CA ASN A 112 -0.40 13.98 -34.00
C ASN A 112 -1.03 12.89 -33.12
N ILE A 113 -1.70 11.89 -33.72
CA ILE A 113 -2.20 10.72 -33.00
C ILE A 113 -1.04 9.89 -32.41
N ASN A 114 0.02 9.70 -33.19
CA ASN A 114 1.23 9.02 -32.69
C ASN A 114 1.91 9.82 -31.56
N LEU A 115 1.98 11.15 -31.66
CA LEU A 115 2.56 12.00 -30.63
C LEU A 115 1.77 11.97 -29.31
N VAL A 116 0.44 12.00 -29.37
CA VAL A 116 -0.36 11.85 -28.14
C VAL A 116 -0.23 10.45 -27.54
N GLY A 117 -0.07 9.40 -28.38
CA GLY A 117 0.23 8.05 -27.90
C GLY A 117 1.54 7.96 -27.10
N VAL A 118 2.58 8.68 -27.55
CA VAL A 118 3.83 8.85 -26.78
C VAL A 118 3.56 9.60 -25.47
N SER A 119 2.77 10.68 -25.50
CA SER A 119 2.39 11.41 -24.29
C SER A 119 1.70 10.50 -23.27
N TYR A 120 0.69 9.72 -23.69
CA TYR A 120 0.00 8.77 -22.81
C TYR A 120 0.93 7.68 -22.26
N THR A 121 1.90 7.23 -23.06
CA THR A 121 2.93 6.28 -22.62
C THR A 121 3.81 6.89 -21.53
N ASN A 122 4.27 8.13 -21.72
CA ASN A 122 5.07 8.83 -20.72
C ASN A 122 4.28 9.12 -19.42
N CYS A 123 2.96 9.35 -19.52
CA CYS A 123 2.11 9.52 -18.34
C CYS A 123 2.06 8.23 -17.50
N ILE A 124 1.86 7.06 -18.13
CA ILE A 124 1.75 5.80 -17.39
C ILE A 124 3.10 5.33 -16.82
N THR A 125 4.22 5.61 -17.46
CA THR A 125 5.54 5.25 -16.90
C THR A 125 5.85 6.04 -15.63
N ARG A 126 5.39 7.31 -15.53
CA ARG A 126 5.52 8.10 -14.30
C ARG A 126 4.68 7.54 -13.16
N VAL A 127 3.52 6.94 -13.48
CA VAL A 127 2.69 6.23 -12.50
C VAL A 127 3.45 5.03 -11.95
N ASP A 128 4.08 4.23 -12.82
CA ASP A 128 4.88 3.07 -12.42
C ASP A 128 6.03 3.47 -11.48
N ASP A 129 6.79 4.52 -11.85
CA ASP A 129 7.88 5.05 -11.03
C ASP A 129 7.39 5.51 -9.64
N SER A 130 6.23 6.19 -9.59
CA SER A 130 5.65 6.71 -8.34
C SER A 130 5.12 5.58 -7.46
N LEU A 131 4.39 4.64 -8.07
CA LEU A 131 3.82 3.48 -7.38
C LEU A 131 4.91 2.61 -6.74
N ALA A 132 6.01 2.37 -7.46
CA ALA A 132 7.12 1.58 -6.94
C ALA A 132 7.71 2.19 -5.66
N GLY A 133 7.84 3.53 -5.60
CA GLY A 133 8.32 4.24 -4.41
C GLY A 133 7.33 4.15 -3.24
N ILE A 134 6.06 4.46 -3.48
CA ILE A 134 4.99 4.47 -2.48
C ILE A 134 4.80 3.07 -1.87
N VAL A 135 4.74 2.04 -2.71
CA VAL A 135 4.60 0.64 -2.26
C VAL A 135 5.80 0.18 -1.44
N ALA A 136 7.03 0.53 -1.86
CA ALA A 136 8.23 0.18 -1.13
C ALA A 136 8.26 0.83 0.27
N GLU A 137 7.88 2.10 0.35
CA GLU A 137 7.83 2.84 1.61
C GLU A 137 6.77 2.29 2.56
N PHE A 138 5.56 2.04 2.06
CA PHE A 138 4.48 1.43 2.83
C PHE A 138 4.87 0.08 3.43
N TYR A 139 5.42 -0.82 2.62
CA TYR A 139 5.87 -2.13 3.11
C TYR A 139 7.05 -2.01 4.08
N ARG A 140 7.96 -1.05 3.89
CA ARG A 140 9.05 -0.79 4.82
C ARG A 140 8.53 -0.38 6.20
N THR A 141 7.46 0.41 6.25
CA THR A 141 6.84 0.86 7.51
C THR A 141 6.08 -0.27 8.21
N ILE A 142 5.29 -1.08 7.48
CA ILE A 142 4.59 -2.24 8.06
C ILE A 142 5.55 -3.37 8.47
N GLN A 143 6.70 -3.50 7.80
CA GLN A 143 7.71 -4.51 8.14
C GLN A 143 8.59 -4.13 9.34
N GLN A 144 8.39 -2.94 9.95
CA GLN A 144 9.05 -2.66 11.22
C GLN A 144 8.69 -3.76 12.24
N ASP A 145 9.73 -4.26 12.92
CA ASP A 145 9.76 -5.53 13.64
C ASP A 145 8.53 -5.72 14.56
N GLU A 146 7.86 -6.87 14.49
CA GLU A 146 6.71 -7.22 15.34
C GLU A 146 7.03 -7.04 16.85
N SER A 147 8.32 -7.13 17.19
CA SER A 147 8.87 -6.86 18.51
C SER A 147 8.59 -5.45 19.04
N GLN A 148 8.31 -4.47 18.17
CA GLN A 148 7.90 -3.12 18.58
C GLN A 148 6.52 -3.12 19.24
N TYR A 149 5.65 -4.05 18.82
CA TYR A 149 4.27 -4.15 19.25
C TYR A 149 4.08 -5.14 20.41
N THR A 150 4.89 -6.20 20.45
CA THR A 150 4.88 -7.20 21.53
C THR A 150 5.83 -6.82 22.68
N GLY A 151 6.67 -5.79 22.46
CA GLY A 151 7.82 -5.45 23.29
C GLY A 151 8.95 -6.48 23.19
N GLY A 152 10.03 -6.25 23.96
CA GLY A 152 11.13 -7.21 24.16
C GLY A 152 10.67 -8.63 24.56
N GLY A 153 11.56 -9.60 24.34
CA GLY A 153 11.23 -11.02 24.44
C GLY A 153 10.75 -11.44 25.84
N LEU A 154 9.89 -12.47 25.91
CA LEU A 154 9.37 -13.04 27.17
C LEU A 154 10.44 -13.26 28.24
N PHE A 155 11.65 -13.63 27.82
CA PHE A 155 12.76 -13.96 28.71
C PHE A 155 13.74 -12.79 28.99
N ASP A 156 13.52 -11.60 28.43
CA ASP A 156 14.42 -10.45 28.63
C ASP A 156 14.49 -10.02 30.10
N VAL A 157 13.44 -10.27 30.88
CA VAL A 157 13.39 -9.98 32.32
C VAL A 157 14.44 -10.74 33.14
N PHE A 158 14.98 -11.84 32.61
CA PHE A 158 16.01 -12.65 33.26
C PHE A 158 17.45 -12.19 32.96
N ARG A 159 17.65 -11.26 32.01
CA ARG A 159 19.01 -10.80 31.66
C ARG A 159 19.66 -10.13 32.86
N GLY A 160 20.79 -10.68 33.31
CA GLY A 160 21.56 -10.16 34.44
C GLY A 160 20.99 -10.46 35.83
N GLU A 161 19.91 -11.24 35.92
CA GLU A 161 19.26 -11.62 37.18
C GLU A 161 19.47 -13.11 37.49
N ASN A 162 19.51 -13.46 38.77
CA ASN A 162 19.61 -14.86 39.20
C ASN A 162 18.34 -15.26 39.97
N ILE A 163 17.64 -16.28 39.47
CA ILE A 163 16.35 -16.74 40.00
C ILE A 163 16.40 -17.18 41.47
N PHE A 164 17.55 -17.62 41.96
CA PHE A 164 17.73 -18.02 43.36
C PHE A 164 18.19 -16.87 44.26
N HIS A 165 18.78 -15.81 43.69
CA HIS A 165 19.32 -14.67 44.44
C HIS A 165 18.34 -13.50 44.51
N ALA A 166 17.57 -13.25 43.45
CA ALA A 166 16.64 -12.12 43.34
C ALA A 166 15.24 -12.54 42.84
N PRO A 167 14.57 -13.53 43.47
CA PRO A 167 13.27 -14.01 43.02
C PRO A 167 12.18 -12.93 43.10
N SER A 168 12.16 -12.10 44.14
CA SER A 168 11.17 -11.02 44.30
C SER A 168 11.25 -9.98 43.18
N THR A 169 12.47 -9.59 42.78
CA THR A 169 12.71 -8.65 41.68
C THR A 169 12.23 -9.22 40.35
N LEU A 170 12.43 -10.53 40.12
CA LEU A 170 11.94 -11.21 38.91
C LEU A 170 10.42 -11.30 38.88
N VAL A 171 9.77 -11.62 40.00
CA VAL A 171 8.29 -11.61 40.10
C VAL A 171 7.73 -10.22 39.84
N GLU A 172 8.33 -9.16 40.41
CA GLU A 172 7.91 -7.78 40.16
C GLU A 172 8.04 -7.41 38.68
N LYS A 173 9.16 -7.75 38.04
CA LYS A 173 9.37 -7.54 36.60
C LYS A 173 8.36 -8.31 35.74
N LEU A 174 8.06 -9.56 36.09
CA LEU A 174 7.08 -10.39 35.37
C LEU A 174 5.65 -9.86 35.53
N ASN A 175 5.26 -9.44 36.74
CA ASN A 175 3.94 -8.86 37.00
C ASN A 175 3.77 -7.50 36.30
N LYS A 176 4.80 -6.65 36.32
CA LYS A 176 4.79 -5.42 35.54
C LYS A 176 4.61 -5.71 34.05
N ARG A 177 5.29 -6.74 33.53
CA ARG A 177 5.12 -7.16 32.13
C ARG A 177 3.72 -7.68 31.85
N LEU A 178 3.13 -8.43 32.79
CA LEU A 178 1.75 -8.90 32.68
C LEU A 178 0.77 -7.72 32.62
N GLU A 179 0.98 -6.67 33.42
CA GLU A 179 0.18 -5.44 33.38
C GLU A 179 0.34 -4.68 32.06
N GLU A 180 1.58 -4.55 31.56
CA GLU A 180 1.89 -3.94 30.25
C GLU A 180 1.16 -4.69 29.12
N LEU A 181 1.16 -6.02 29.15
CA LEU A 181 0.44 -6.86 28.17
C LEU A 181 -1.09 -6.84 28.38
N GLY A 182 -1.55 -6.69 29.63
CA GLY A 182 -2.97 -6.59 29.96
C GLY A 182 -3.64 -5.33 29.41
N GLN A 183 -2.87 -4.26 29.21
CA GLN A 183 -3.26 -3.15 28.35
C GLN A 183 -3.10 -3.58 26.89
N ASN A 184 -4.08 -4.32 26.37
CA ASN A 184 -4.13 -4.77 24.96
C ASN A 184 -3.64 -3.66 24.03
N PRO A 185 -2.79 -3.95 23.03
CA PRO A 185 -2.32 -2.96 22.08
C PRO A 185 -3.45 -2.63 21.08
N THR A 186 -4.49 -1.95 21.56
CA THR A 186 -5.61 -1.45 20.74
C THR A 186 -5.16 -0.37 19.78
N TYR A 187 -4.02 0.28 20.05
CA TYR A 187 -3.46 1.32 19.20
C TYR A 187 -2.98 0.80 17.84
N ILE A 188 -2.60 -0.49 17.74
CA ILE A 188 -2.08 -1.08 16.49
C ILE A 188 -3.16 -1.09 15.42
N ALA A 189 -4.41 -1.38 15.81
CA ALA A 189 -5.51 -1.40 14.86
C ALA A 189 -5.77 -0.01 14.27
N SER A 190 -5.71 1.06 15.08
CA SER A 190 -5.86 2.43 14.59
C SER A 190 -4.64 2.87 13.77
N GLU A 191 -3.43 2.58 14.23
CA GLU A 191 -2.20 2.99 13.52
C GLU A 191 -2.07 2.32 12.15
N LEU A 192 -2.36 1.02 12.06
CA LEU A 192 -2.38 0.32 10.77
C LEU A 192 -3.50 0.81 9.86
N PHE A 193 -4.66 1.18 10.42
CA PHE A 193 -5.76 1.74 9.65
C PHE A 193 -5.40 3.11 9.07
N ASP A 194 -4.81 3.99 9.90
CA ASP A 194 -4.37 5.31 9.48
C ASP A 194 -3.31 5.20 8.38
N LEU A 195 -2.38 4.25 8.51
CA LEU A 195 -1.33 3.99 7.52
C LEU A 195 -1.88 3.45 6.19
N ILE A 196 -2.90 2.58 6.21
CA ILE A 196 -3.58 2.14 4.98
C ILE A 196 -4.34 3.31 4.34
N THR A 197 -4.97 4.16 5.15
CA THR A 197 -5.71 5.33 4.65
C THR A 197 -4.77 6.33 3.97
N GLU A 198 -3.63 6.63 4.58
CA GLU A 198 -2.59 7.50 4.01
C GLU A 198 -2.05 6.89 2.70
N PHE A 199 -1.80 5.59 2.68
CA PHE A 199 -1.39 4.88 1.46
C PHE A 199 -2.40 4.99 0.32
N GLU A 200 -3.70 4.85 0.62
CA GLU A 200 -4.76 5.04 -0.38
C GLU A 200 -4.82 6.49 -0.88
N GLU A 201 -4.65 7.49 0.00
CA GLU A 201 -4.63 8.91 -0.37
C GLU A 201 -3.43 9.27 -1.26
N GLU A 202 -2.24 8.71 -0.99
CA GLU A 202 -1.07 8.89 -1.84
C GLU A 202 -1.32 8.34 -3.26
N LEU A 203 -1.94 7.16 -3.35
CA LEU A 203 -2.30 6.56 -4.65
C LEU A 203 -3.36 7.39 -5.39
N HIS A 204 -4.35 7.94 -4.69
CA HIS A 204 -5.30 8.87 -5.28
C HIS A 204 -4.62 10.12 -5.85
N THR A 205 -3.63 10.66 -5.13
CA THR A 205 -2.84 11.80 -5.62
C THR A 205 -2.08 11.45 -6.91
N VAL A 206 -1.46 10.27 -6.98
CA VAL A 206 -0.81 9.80 -8.21
C VAL A 206 -1.81 9.68 -9.36
N LYS A 207 -3.01 9.16 -9.10
CA LYS A 207 -4.08 9.06 -10.08
C LYS A 207 -4.52 10.44 -10.60
N ASP A 208 -4.69 11.43 -9.74
CA ASP A 208 -5.10 12.77 -10.15
C ASP A 208 -4.06 13.42 -11.08
N VAL A 209 -2.77 13.25 -10.74
CA VAL A 209 -1.66 13.71 -11.58
C VAL A 209 -1.66 12.98 -12.92
N TYR A 210 -1.92 11.67 -12.93
CA TYR A 210 -2.03 10.87 -14.15
C TYR A 210 -3.17 11.33 -15.05
N ASP A 211 -4.37 11.52 -14.50
CA ASP A 211 -5.55 11.98 -15.24
C ASP A 211 -5.31 13.39 -15.82
N GLY A 212 -4.65 14.28 -15.07
CA GLY A 212 -4.22 15.58 -15.56
C GLY A 212 -3.19 15.51 -16.69
N CYS A 213 -2.25 14.57 -16.61
CA CYS A 213 -1.25 14.31 -17.66
C CYS A 213 -1.91 13.81 -18.95
N LEU A 214 -2.84 12.85 -18.85
CA LEU A 214 -3.61 12.37 -20.00
C LEU A 214 -4.44 13.50 -20.60
N GLY A 215 -5.18 14.25 -19.77
CA GLY A 215 -6.02 15.36 -20.21
C GLY A 215 -5.25 16.44 -20.97
N SER A 216 -4.04 16.78 -20.52
CA SER A 216 -3.17 17.74 -21.21
C SER A 216 -2.77 17.25 -22.60
N GLY A 217 -2.41 15.96 -22.73
CA GLY A 217 -2.11 15.34 -24.02
C GLY A 217 -3.33 15.32 -24.96
N THR A 218 -4.51 15.00 -24.42
CA THR A 218 -5.77 15.00 -25.19
C THR A 218 -6.14 16.39 -25.66
N GLN A 219 -5.97 17.42 -24.82
CA GLN A 219 -6.28 18.80 -25.20
C GLN A 219 -5.41 19.26 -26.37
N LEU A 220 -4.12 18.89 -26.36
CA LEU A 220 -3.23 19.14 -27.49
C LEU A 220 -3.71 18.42 -28.76
N LEU A 221 -4.09 17.14 -28.65
CA LEU A 221 -4.67 16.41 -29.78
C LEU A 221 -5.90 17.13 -30.35
N LEU A 222 -6.87 17.49 -29.51
CA LEU A 222 -8.10 18.15 -29.94
C LEU A 222 -7.82 19.46 -30.69
N ALA A 223 -6.87 20.27 -30.19
CA ALA A 223 -6.45 21.49 -30.87
C ALA A 223 -5.82 21.20 -32.25
N THR A 224 -5.00 20.15 -32.37
CA THR A 224 -4.40 19.77 -33.65
C THR A 224 -5.42 19.22 -34.64
N LEU A 225 -6.43 18.47 -34.18
CA LEU A 225 -7.51 17.97 -35.01
C LEU A 225 -8.45 19.09 -35.47
N ASP A 226 -8.69 20.10 -34.62
CA ASP A 226 -9.42 21.31 -35.02
C ASP A 226 -8.66 22.14 -36.06
N LEU A 227 -7.33 22.24 -35.92
CA LEU A 227 -6.48 22.84 -36.95
C LEU A 227 -6.54 22.05 -38.26
N ALA A 228 -6.56 20.71 -38.21
CA ALA A 228 -6.73 19.88 -39.39
C ALA A 228 -8.07 20.16 -40.10
N ARG A 229 -9.18 20.27 -39.34
CA ARG A 229 -10.49 20.69 -39.88
C ARG A 229 -10.41 22.06 -40.55
N THR A 230 -9.73 23.02 -39.92
CA THR A 230 -9.51 24.35 -40.51
C THR A 230 -8.70 24.29 -41.81
N GLN A 231 -7.65 23.47 -41.87
CA GLN A 231 -6.82 23.28 -43.07
C GLN A 231 -7.60 22.66 -44.22
N ILE A 232 -8.52 21.72 -43.94
CA ILE A 232 -9.41 21.14 -44.96
C ILE A 232 -10.17 22.25 -45.69
N VAL A 233 -10.78 23.18 -44.95
CA VAL A 233 -11.59 24.27 -45.54
C VAL A 233 -10.72 25.34 -46.17
N GLN A 234 -9.75 25.87 -45.43
CA GLN A 234 -9.03 27.10 -45.82
C GLN A 234 -7.89 26.85 -46.80
N VAL A 235 -7.25 25.69 -46.72
CA VAL A 235 -6.08 25.36 -47.55
C VAL A 235 -6.48 24.43 -48.68
N CYS A 236 -7.17 23.33 -48.35
CA CYS A 236 -7.56 22.34 -49.36
C CYS A 236 -8.85 22.71 -50.11
N GLN A 237 -9.55 23.78 -49.71
CA GLN A 237 -10.83 24.20 -50.30
C GLN A 237 -11.91 23.11 -50.24
N GLY A 238 -11.83 22.26 -49.22
CA GLY A 238 -12.81 21.23 -48.91
C GLY A 238 -13.96 21.74 -48.04
N GLN A 239 -14.79 20.81 -47.56
CA GLN A 239 -15.98 21.10 -46.76
C GLN A 239 -16.06 20.19 -45.54
N LEU A 240 -16.58 20.67 -44.41
CA LEU A 240 -16.68 19.85 -43.19
C LEU A 240 -17.95 18.99 -43.17
N GLU A 241 -18.99 19.43 -43.87
CA GLU A 241 -20.26 18.72 -44.00
C GLU A 241 -20.40 18.14 -45.42
N ALA A 242 -21.20 17.09 -45.56
CA ALA A 242 -21.53 16.56 -46.88
C ALA A 242 -22.45 17.54 -47.60
N VAL A 243 -22.16 17.83 -48.88
CA VAL A 243 -23.09 18.57 -49.74
C VAL A 243 -24.36 17.75 -49.90
N GLU A 244 -25.49 18.20 -49.36
CA GLU A 244 -26.80 17.69 -49.78
C GLU A 244 -26.97 18.02 -51.26
N THR A 245 -26.92 17.00 -52.11
CA THR A 245 -27.29 17.15 -53.53
C THR A 245 -28.76 17.60 -53.56
N PRO A 246 -29.11 18.71 -54.23
CA PRO A 246 -30.51 19.06 -54.41
C PRO A 246 -31.18 17.91 -55.15
N THR A 247 -32.18 17.30 -54.55
CA THR A 247 -33.06 16.36 -55.24
C THR A 247 -33.76 17.14 -56.35
N THR A 248 -33.28 16.98 -57.58
CA THR A 248 -34.00 17.43 -58.76
C THR A 248 -35.28 16.62 -58.85
N GLU A 249 -36.40 17.17 -58.38
CA GLU A 249 -37.73 16.70 -58.77
C GLU A 249 -37.84 16.83 -60.30
N ALA A 250 -38.00 15.69 -60.97
CA ALA A 250 -38.39 15.58 -62.37
C ALA A 250 -39.39 14.44 -62.50
#